data_AF-A0A8H7D209-F1
#
_entry.id   AF-A0A8H7D209-F1
#
_cell.length_a   1.000
_cell.length_b   1.000
_cell.length_c   1.000
_cell.angle_alpha   90.00
_cell.angle_beta   90.00
_cell.angle_gamma   90.00
#
_symmetry.space_group_name_H-M   'P 1'
#
loop_
_entity.id
_entity.type
_entity.pdbx_description
1 polymer ?
#
loop_
_entity_poly.entity_id
_entity_poly.type
_entity_poly.pdbx_seq_one_letter_code
_entity_poly.pdbx_strand_id
1 'polypeptide(L)'
;MSALFPARSSVSTSWPEVPCKSTEVSEGVSIPNALYLAHKLDYIMITFGNLLRAVVLSMAIRPSVGQGVSLSCITTGTAGDCSDFIAPFCQSIQGTIIGQLNTISQCFNRANGTRCDLFALNQNTALAPPEAACTTALQTISAVCGQGGEAVVAGTTFQFTLDPNLGECAPPTA
;
A
#
# COMPACT_ATOMS: atom_id res chain seq x y z
N MET A 1 -43.21 -14.31 -8.55
CA MET A 1 -42.91 -12.88 -8.70
C MET A 1 -41.40 -12.78 -8.84
N SER A 2 -40.93 -12.65 -10.08
CA SER A 2 -39.51 -12.78 -10.44
C SER A 2 -38.87 -11.39 -10.53
N ALA A 3 -37.78 -11.17 -9.79
CA ALA A 3 -37.01 -9.93 -9.85
C ALA A 3 -35.80 -10.11 -10.78
N LEU A 4 -35.70 -9.22 -11.77
CA LEU A 4 -34.63 -9.12 -12.76
C LEU A 4 -33.39 -8.42 -12.17
N PHE A 5 -32.21 -9.01 -12.36
CA PHE A 5 -30.91 -8.37 -12.14
C PHE A 5 -30.44 -7.66 -13.41
N PRO A 6 -29.88 -6.44 -13.35
CA PRO A 6 -29.18 -5.85 -14.49
C PRO A 6 -27.69 -6.23 -14.50
N ALA A 7 -27.19 -6.51 -15.71
CA ALA A 7 -25.82 -6.85 -16.04
C ALA A 7 -24.86 -5.64 -15.94
N ARG A 8 -23.60 -5.91 -15.57
CA ARG A 8 -22.51 -4.93 -15.45
C ARG A 8 -21.65 -4.96 -16.73
N SER A 9 -21.60 -3.85 -17.46
CA SER A 9 -20.74 -3.67 -18.65
C SER A 9 -19.28 -3.43 -18.27
N SER A 10 -18.38 -4.12 -18.94
CA SER A 10 -16.93 -3.92 -18.93
C SER A 10 -16.53 -2.85 -19.96
N VAL A 11 -15.79 -1.83 -19.52
CA VAL A 11 -15.22 -0.79 -20.40
C VAL A 11 -13.77 -1.15 -20.71
N SER A 12 -13.53 -1.43 -21.99
CA SER A 12 -12.21 -1.61 -22.61
C SER A 12 -11.71 -0.25 -23.12
N THR A 13 -10.47 0.14 -22.79
CA THR A 13 -9.84 1.36 -23.32
C THR A 13 -8.64 0.97 -24.19
N SER A 14 -8.87 1.00 -25.50
CA SER A 14 -7.84 0.89 -26.55
C SER A 14 -7.35 2.30 -26.92
N TRP A 15 -6.04 2.51 -26.97
CA TRP A 15 -5.41 3.73 -27.49
C TRP A 15 -5.04 3.55 -28.97
N PRO A 16 -5.22 4.57 -29.84
CA PRO A 16 -4.87 4.49 -31.25
C PRO A 16 -3.40 4.87 -31.53
N GLU A 17 -2.72 4.06 -32.34
CA GLU A 17 -1.39 4.33 -32.90
C GLU A 17 -1.50 5.24 -34.14
N VAL A 18 -0.59 6.21 -34.28
CA VAL A 18 -0.51 7.12 -35.43
C VAL A 18 0.81 6.89 -36.18
N PRO A 19 0.81 6.65 -37.51
CA PRO A 19 2.03 6.41 -38.27
C PRO A 19 2.65 7.72 -38.79
N CYS A 20 3.96 7.90 -38.58
CA CYS A 20 4.73 8.98 -39.21
C CYS A 20 5.24 8.56 -40.59
N LYS A 21 4.81 9.31 -41.62
CA LYS A 21 5.27 9.20 -43.01
C LYS A 21 6.41 10.19 -43.23
N SER A 22 7.57 9.71 -43.63
CA SER A 22 8.73 10.54 -44.01
C SER A 22 8.70 10.86 -45.50
N THR A 23 8.79 12.15 -45.83
CA THR A 23 8.95 12.66 -47.19
C THR A 23 10.44 12.88 -47.47
N GLU A 24 10.97 12.30 -48.54
CA GLU A 24 12.33 12.53 -49.01
C GLU A 24 12.42 13.87 -49.77
N VAL A 25 13.42 14.68 -49.43
CA VAL A 25 13.85 15.82 -50.24
C VAL A 25 15.26 15.53 -50.73
N SER A 26 15.37 15.34 -52.05
CA SER A 26 16.62 15.30 -52.81
C SER A 26 17.12 16.71 -53.04
N GLU A 27 18.38 17.00 -52.68
CA GLU A 27 19.21 17.95 -53.42
C GLU A 27 20.66 17.45 -53.42
N GLY A 28 21.18 17.18 -54.61
CA GLY A 28 22.60 16.98 -54.82
C GLY A 28 23.24 18.30 -55.21
N VAL A 29 24.31 18.73 -54.52
CA VAL A 29 25.34 19.62 -55.06
C VAL A 29 26.68 19.26 -54.40
N SER A 30 27.70 19.27 -55.25
CA SER A 30 29.08 18.83 -55.05
C SER A 30 29.96 19.88 -54.34
N ILE A 31 31.23 19.50 -54.18
CA ILE A 31 32.48 20.24 -53.94
C ILE A 31 32.89 20.56 -52.46
N PRO A 32 34.21 20.54 -52.16
CA PRO A 32 34.81 19.64 -51.18
C PRO A 32 35.68 20.40 -50.16
N ASN A 33 36.45 19.66 -49.35
CA ASN A 33 37.62 20.17 -48.61
C ASN A 33 37.38 21.10 -47.40
N ALA A 34 36.22 21.01 -46.75
CA ALA A 34 36.03 21.52 -45.38
C ALA A 34 35.46 20.47 -44.39
N LEU A 35 35.24 19.23 -44.86
CA LEU A 35 34.51 18.20 -44.10
C LEU A 35 35.34 17.40 -43.09
N TYR A 36 36.68 17.45 -43.13
CA TYR A 36 37.48 16.57 -42.27
C TYR A 36 37.78 17.13 -40.87
N LEU A 37 37.67 18.45 -40.67
CA LEU A 37 37.92 19.09 -39.37
C LEU A 37 36.64 19.44 -38.58
N ALA A 38 35.47 19.46 -39.21
CA ALA A 38 34.18 19.65 -38.53
C ALA A 38 33.70 18.37 -37.80
N HIS A 39 33.96 17.19 -38.36
CA HIS A 39 33.53 15.91 -37.79
C HIS A 39 34.13 15.57 -36.40
N LYS A 40 35.24 16.21 -36.01
CA LYS A 40 35.86 15.95 -34.70
C LYS A 40 35.33 16.85 -33.57
N LEU A 41 34.70 17.98 -33.92
CA LEU A 41 34.08 18.89 -32.95
C LEU A 41 32.57 18.63 -32.77
N ASP A 42 31.89 18.08 -33.78
CA ASP A 42 30.48 17.67 -33.65
C ASP A 42 30.29 16.43 -32.75
N TYR A 43 31.25 15.49 -32.73
CA TYR A 43 31.13 14.30 -31.87
C TYR A 43 31.20 14.62 -30.37
N ILE A 44 31.91 15.69 -30.00
CA ILE A 44 32.07 16.13 -28.60
C ILE A 44 30.86 16.98 -28.16
N MET A 45 30.28 17.81 -29.03
CA MET A 45 29.13 18.65 -28.64
C MET A 45 27.79 17.88 -28.62
N ILE A 46 27.65 16.80 -29.41
CA ILE A 46 26.46 15.93 -29.36
C ILE A 46 26.44 15.01 -28.12
N THR A 47 27.62 14.64 -27.58
CA THR A 47 27.68 13.85 -26.33
C THR A 47 27.38 14.68 -25.08
N PHE A 48 27.73 15.98 -25.04
CA PHE A 48 27.41 16.85 -23.90
C PHE A 48 25.99 17.42 -23.94
N GLY A 49 25.39 17.62 -25.12
CA GLY A 49 24.01 18.11 -25.25
C GLY A 49 22.93 17.10 -24.84
N ASN A 50 23.21 15.80 -24.98
CA ASN A 50 22.29 14.73 -24.56
C ASN A 50 22.52 14.27 -23.11
N LEU A 51 23.63 14.63 -22.48
CA LEU A 51 23.80 14.44 -21.03
C LEU A 51 23.09 15.51 -20.20
N LEU A 52 22.92 16.73 -20.72
CA LEU A 52 22.29 17.84 -19.98
C LEU A 52 20.76 17.90 -20.09
N ARG A 53 20.13 17.12 -20.99
CA ARG A 53 18.66 17.03 -21.12
C ARG A 53 18.04 15.79 -20.47
N ALA A 54 18.83 15.03 -19.72
CA ALA A 54 18.36 13.90 -18.91
C ALA A 54 18.24 14.24 -17.41
N VAL A 55 18.31 15.52 -17.02
CA VAL A 55 17.85 15.96 -15.69
C VAL A 55 16.41 16.46 -15.85
N VAL A 56 15.55 15.58 -16.36
CA VAL A 56 14.11 15.73 -16.20
C VAL A 56 13.83 15.45 -14.73
N LEU A 57 13.80 16.53 -13.95
CA LEU A 57 12.89 16.78 -12.84
C LEU A 57 12.24 15.52 -12.26
N SER A 58 13.02 14.65 -11.63
CA SER A 58 12.53 13.64 -10.72
C SER A 58 12.17 14.35 -9.42
N MET A 59 11.11 15.15 -9.48
CA MET A 59 10.26 15.38 -8.32
C MET A 59 9.74 14.01 -7.92
N ALA A 60 10.51 13.34 -7.06
CA ALA A 60 10.00 12.32 -6.19
C ALA A 60 8.91 13.03 -5.37
N ILE A 61 7.67 12.99 -5.88
CA ILE A 61 6.49 13.10 -5.05
C ILE A 61 6.65 11.93 -4.10
N ARG A 62 7.31 12.18 -2.96
CA ARG A 62 7.14 11.32 -1.80
C ARG A 62 5.69 11.59 -1.41
N PRO A 63 4.75 10.64 -1.55
CA PRO A 63 3.54 10.75 -0.78
C PRO A 63 4.00 10.65 0.69
N SER A 64 4.34 11.76 1.32
CA SER A 64 4.58 11.83 2.76
C SER A 64 3.22 11.84 3.45
N VAL A 65 2.51 10.73 3.30
CA VAL A 65 1.56 10.27 4.31
C VAL A 65 2.11 8.95 4.84
N GLY A 66 3.41 8.93 5.14
CA GLY A 66 4.01 7.88 5.93
C GLY A 66 3.61 8.10 7.38
N GLN A 67 2.38 7.74 7.75
CA GLN A 67 2.07 7.51 9.14
C GLN A 67 3.07 6.43 9.59
N GLY A 68 4.05 6.82 10.41
CA GLY A 68 5.06 5.88 10.87
C GLY A 68 4.39 4.77 11.64
N VAL A 69 4.50 3.52 11.18
CA VAL A 69 4.00 2.37 11.92
C VAL A 69 5.19 1.72 12.62
N SER A 70 5.16 1.71 13.94
CA SER A 70 6.09 0.91 14.74
C SER A 70 5.53 -0.50 14.84
N LEU A 71 6.22 -1.47 14.25
CA LEU A 71 5.78 -2.86 14.14
C LEU A 71 6.68 -3.79 14.97
N SER A 72 6.07 -4.71 15.70
CA SER A 72 6.74 -5.80 16.42
C SER A 72 6.07 -7.12 16.06
N CYS A 73 6.77 -8.02 15.38
CA CYS A 73 6.22 -9.34 15.02
C CYS A 73 6.40 -10.34 16.16
N ILE A 74 5.38 -11.17 16.38
CA ILE A 74 5.47 -12.35 17.22
C ILE A 74 6.26 -13.42 16.45
N THR A 75 7.28 -14.03 17.07
CA THR A 75 8.15 -15.03 16.42
C THR A 75 7.80 -16.47 16.80
N THR A 76 6.84 -16.67 17.71
CA THR A 76 6.41 -17.98 18.22
C THR A 76 4.90 -18.03 18.28
N GLY A 77 4.28 -19.09 17.78
CA GLY A 77 2.82 -19.21 17.80
C GLY A 77 2.29 -19.84 16.53
N THR A 78 1.01 -19.61 16.27
CA THR A 78 0.33 -20.17 15.10
C THR A 78 0.42 -19.17 13.95
N ALA A 79 0.87 -19.63 12.79
CA ALA A 79 0.77 -18.80 11.60
C ALA A 79 -0.68 -18.80 11.08
N GLY A 80 -1.19 -17.62 10.72
CA GLY A 80 -2.57 -17.52 10.24
C GLY A 80 -2.89 -16.15 9.67
N ASP A 81 -3.77 -16.12 8.67
CA ASP A 81 -4.05 -14.91 7.90
C ASP A 81 -4.87 -13.81 8.61
N CYS A 82 -5.93 -14.02 9.39
CA CYS A 82 -6.78 -12.97 10.03
C CYS A 82 -7.25 -11.69 9.26
N SER A 83 -6.94 -11.51 7.99
CA SER A 83 -7.16 -10.25 7.26
C SER A 83 -8.64 -9.89 7.09
N ASP A 84 -9.48 -10.91 6.91
CA ASP A 84 -10.94 -10.78 6.79
C ASP A 84 -11.61 -10.18 8.04
N PHE A 85 -10.97 -10.29 9.20
CA PHE A 85 -11.53 -9.84 10.49
C PHE A 85 -11.10 -8.43 10.89
N ILE A 86 -10.16 -7.82 10.15
CA ILE A 86 -9.64 -6.49 10.48
C ILE A 86 -10.73 -5.42 10.36
N ALA A 87 -11.44 -5.39 9.23
CA ALA A 87 -12.51 -4.43 8.99
C ALA A 87 -13.66 -4.53 10.02
N PRO A 88 -14.25 -5.72 10.29
CA PRO A 88 -15.33 -5.82 11.28
C PRO A 88 -14.85 -5.47 12.70
N PHE A 89 -13.62 -5.84 13.08
CA PHE A 89 -13.05 -5.44 14.36
C PHE A 89 -12.92 -3.91 14.47
N CYS A 90 -12.26 -3.26 13.50
CA CYS A 90 -12.05 -1.82 13.53
C CYS A 90 -13.37 -1.02 13.51
N GLN A 91 -14.37 -1.47 12.76
CA GLN A 91 -15.70 -0.88 12.78
C GLN A 91 -16.40 -1.05 14.13
N SER A 92 -16.28 -2.23 14.76
CA SER A 92 -16.96 -2.50 16.04
C SER A 92 -16.44 -1.65 17.20
N ILE A 93 -15.17 -1.24 17.16
CA ILE A 93 -14.55 -0.41 18.21
C ILE A 93 -14.60 1.09 17.87
N GLN A 94 -15.07 1.45 16.67
CA GLN A 94 -15.19 2.83 16.24
C GLN A 94 -16.13 3.61 17.17
N GLY A 95 -15.68 4.76 17.66
CA GLY A 95 -16.45 5.60 18.57
C GLY A 95 -16.57 5.06 20.01
N THR A 96 -16.07 3.86 20.29
CA THR A 96 -16.04 3.33 21.66
C THR A 96 -14.89 3.99 22.43
N ILE A 97 -15.21 4.70 23.51
CA ILE A 97 -14.20 5.28 24.40
C ILE A 97 -13.55 4.16 25.21
N ILE A 98 -12.27 3.94 24.99
CA ILE A 98 -11.47 2.97 25.74
C ILE A 98 -10.72 3.75 26.82
N GLY A 99 -10.93 3.39 28.09
CA GLY A 99 -10.25 4.01 29.22
C GLY A 99 -8.73 3.87 29.15
N GLN A 100 -8.01 4.67 29.93
CA GLN A 100 -6.55 4.58 30.00
C GLN A 100 -6.10 3.21 30.47
N LEU A 101 -5.13 2.63 29.78
CA LEU A 101 -4.56 1.30 30.02
C LEU A 101 -5.61 0.16 29.97
N ASN A 102 -6.78 0.43 29.40
CA ASN A 102 -7.78 -0.58 29.13
C ASN A 102 -7.64 -1.10 27.70
N THR A 103 -8.10 -2.33 27.51
CA THR A 103 -8.08 -3.03 26.23
C THR A 103 -9.49 -3.39 25.84
N ILE A 104 -9.79 -3.28 24.55
CA ILE A 104 -10.92 -3.97 23.93
C ILE A 104 -10.37 -5.11 23.08
N SER A 105 -11.02 -6.26 23.13
CA SER A 105 -10.59 -7.46 22.41
C SER A 105 -11.78 -8.16 21.79
N GLN A 106 -11.58 -8.75 20.61
CA GLN A 106 -12.55 -9.66 20.00
C GLN A 106 -11.84 -10.87 19.43
N CYS A 107 -12.48 -12.01 19.59
CA CYS A 107 -12.05 -13.28 19.02
C CYS A 107 -12.94 -13.62 17.82
N PHE A 108 -12.32 -13.97 16.70
CA PHE A 108 -13.01 -14.38 15.49
C PHE A 108 -12.65 -15.83 15.14
N ASN A 109 -13.68 -16.66 15.02
CA ASN A 109 -13.52 -18.04 14.57
C ASN A 109 -13.22 -18.08 13.07
N ARG A 110 -12.26 -18.93 12.69
CA ARG A 110 -11.96 -19.29 11.32
C ARG A 110 -12.19 -20.78 11.12
N ALA A 111 -12.35 -21.19 9.86
CA ALA A 111 -12.35 -22.60 9.49
C ALA A 111 -11.08 -23.32 9.98
N ASN A 112 -11.13 -24.65 10.02
CA ASN A 112 -10.02 -25.53 10.39
C ASN A 112 -9.56 -25.41 11.86
N GLY A 113 -10.45 -24.99 12.77
CA GLY A 113 -10.14 -24.93 14.20
C GLY A 113 -9.04 -23.92 14.53
N THR A 114 -9.05 -22.79 13.82
CA THR A 114 -8.16 -21.64 14.10
C THR A 114 -9.02 -20.44 14.46
N ARG A 115 -8.42 -19.48 15.18
CA ARG A 115 -9.08 -18.23 15.55
C ARG A 115 -8.12 -17.06 15.45
N CYS A 116 -8.68 -15.87 15.43
CA CYS A 116 -7.97 -14.61 15.37
C CYS A 116 -8.37 -13.74 16.56
N ASP A 117 -7.42 -13.49 17.44
CA ASP A 117 -7.59 -12.63 18.60
C ASP A 117 -7.05 -11.23 18.25
N LEU A 118 -7.95 -10.25 18.17
CA LEU A 118 -7.63 -8.87 17.82
C LEU A 118 -7.84 -7.97 19.05
N PHE A 119 -6.88 -7.07 19.30
CA PHE A 119 -6.87 -6.20 20.47
C PHE A 119 -6.58 -4.75 20.10
N ALA A 120 -7.17 -3.82 20.86
CA ALA A 120 -6.78 -2.42 20.88
C ALA A 120 -6.59 -1.98 22.33
N LEU A 121 -5.35 -1.68 22.70
CA LEU A 121 -4.95 -1.18 24.01
C LEU A 121 -4.77 0.35 23.93
N ASN A 122 -5.47 1.09 24.79
CA ASN A 122 -5.22 2.53 24.94
C ASN A 122 -4.10 2.77 25.95
N GLN A 123 -2.96 3.27 25.50
CA GLN A 123 -1.80 3.50 26.37
C GLN A 123 -1.86 4.83 27.14
N ASN A 124 -2.84 5.68 26.87
CA ASN A 124 -2.93 7.04 27.41
C ASN A 124 -4.38 7.40 27.81
N THR A 125 -4.76 8.68 27.78
CA THR A 125 -6.08 9.18 28.19
C THR A 125 -7.26 8.49 27.51
N ALA A 126 -8.40 8.40 28.20
CA ALA A 126 -9.61 7.79 27.66
C ALA A 126 -10.07 8.48 26.35
N LEU A 127 -10.02 7.75 25.23
CA LEU A 127 -10.44 8.24 23.91
C LEU A 127 -10.84 7.06 23.00
N ALA A 128 -11.45 7.36 21.86
CA ALA A 128 -11.86 6.34 20.88
C ALA A 128 -10.77 6.11 19.83
N PRO A 129 -10.46 4.85 19.46
CA PRO A 129 -9.43 4.55 18.49
C PRO A 129 -9.80 5.11 17.10
N PRO A 130 -8.87 5.80 16.40
CA PRO A 130 -9.11 6.20 15.02
C PRO A 130 -9.22 4.96 14.11
N GLU A 131 -10.32 4.84 13.37
CA GLU A 131 -10.58 3.69 12.48
C GLU A 131 -9.44 3.47 11.47
N ALA A 132 -8.96 4.55 10.83
CA ALA A 132 -7.87 4.49 9.88
C ALA A 132 -6.57 3.97 10.50
N ALA A 133 -6.28 4.31 11.76
CA ALA A 133 -5.09 3.83 12.45
C ALA A 133 -5.23 2.34 12.81
N CYS A 134 -6.40 1.92 13.28
CA CYS A 134 -6.70 0.51 13.54
C CYS A 134 -6.49 -0.35 12.28
N THR A 135 -7.09 0.08 11.17
CA THR A 135 -7.00 -0.67 9.90
C THR A 135 -5.56 -0.70 9.38
N THR A 136 -4.87 0.44 9.38
CA THR A 136 -3.47 0.53 8.94
C THR A 136 -2.55 -0.36 9.76
N ALA A 137 -2.69 -0.34 11.09
CA ALA A 137 -1.89 -1.15 12.00
C ALA A 137 -2.08 -2.64 11.75
N LEU A 138 -3.32 -3.11 11.77
CA LEU A 138 -3.64 -4.53 11.66
C LEU A 138 -3.35 -5.08 10.25
N GLN A 139 -3.58 -4.28 9.19
CA GLN A 139 -3.18 -4.67 7.83
C GLN A 139 -1.66 -4.78 7.70
N THR A 140 -0.92 -3.87 8.33
CA THR A 140 0.56 -3.93 8.36
C THR A 140 1.05 -5.18 9.08
N ILE A 141 0.44 -5.52 10.23
CA ILE A 141 0.76 -6.76 10.95
C ILE A 141 0.45 -7.98 10.08
N SER A 142 -0.75 -8.08 9.51
CA SER A 142 -1.15 -9.22 8.67
C SER A 142 -0.26 -9.40 7.44
N ALA A 143 0.19 -8.30 6.82
CA ALA A 143 1.04 -8.36 5.64
C ALA A 143 2.50 -8.75 5.92
N VAL A 144 3.01 -8.46 7.12
CA VAL A 144 4.44 -8.60 7.45
C VAL A 144 4.71 -9.72 8.44
N CYS A 145 3.82 -9.93 9.41
CA CYS A 145 4.00 -10.86 10.52
C CYS A 145 3.08 -12.08 10.39
N GLY A 146 3.62 -13.18 9.85
CA GLY A 146 2.83 -14.40 9.60
C GLY A 146 2.22 -15.06 10.85
N GLN A 147 2.82 -14.86 12.03
CA GLN A 147 2.31 -15.34 13.33
C GLN A 147 1.61 -14.23 14.13
N GLY A 148 1.25 -13.12 13.50
CA GLY A 148 0.72 -11.96 14.19
C GLY A 148 1.80 -11.08 14.82
N GLY A 149 1.35 -10.05 15.52
CA GLY A 149 2.21 -8.98 16.00
C GLY A 149 1.43 -7.82 16.57
N GLU A 150 2.19 -6.78 16.91
CA GLU A 150 1.72 -5.55 17.51
C GLU A 150 2.17 -4.37 16.68
N ALA A 151 1.33 -3.35 16.57
CA ALA A 151 1.64 -2.14 15.84
C ALA A 151 1.07 -0.90 16.52
N VAL A 152 1.85 0.18 16.47
CA VAL A 152 1.46 1.52 16.90
C VAL A 152 1.60 2.47 15.72
N VAL A 153 0.53 3.20 15.39
CA VAL A 153 0.54 4.21 14.32
C VAL A 153 0.90 5.56 14.91
N ALA A 154 1.84 6.26 14.27
CA ALA A 154 2.29 7.58 14.67
C ALA A 154 1.10 8.56 14.79
N GLY A 155 1.10 9.34 15.87
CA GLY A 155 0.00 10.27 16.19
C GLY A 155 -1.19 9.61 16.90
N THR A 156 -1.09 8.32 17.25
CA THR A 156 -2.10 7.64 18.08
C THR A 156 -1.51 7.15 19.40
N THR A 157 -2.38 6.94 20.38
CA THR A 157 -2.03 6.35 21.69
C THR A 157 -2.42 4.89 21.78
N PHE A 158 -2.82 4.29 20.66
CA PHE A 158 -3.31 2.93 20.60
C PHE A 158 -2.23 1.98 20.10
N GLN A 159 -2.11 0.87 20.81
CA GLN A 159 -1.42 -0.31 20.34
C GLN A 159 -2.46 -1.31 19.85
N PHE A 160 -2.31 -1.75 18.61
CA PHE A 160 -3.16 -2.76 18.01
C PHE A 160 -2.39 -4.07 17.93
N THR A 161 -3.05 -5.16 18.28
CA THR A 161 -2.46 -6.51 18.24
C THR A 161 -3.36 -7.42 17.40
N LEU A 162 -2.73 -8.25 16.59
CA LEU A 162 -3.37 -9.32 15.83
C LEU A 162 -2.61 -10.60 16.15
N ASP A 163 -3.31 -11.59 16.69
CA ASP A 163 -2.72 -12.87 17.13
C ASP A 163 -3.54 -14.05 16.59
N PRO A 164 -3.05 -14.76 15.55
CA PRO A 164 -3.64 -16.01 15.10
C PRO A 164 -3.33 -17.14 16.09
N ASN A 165 -4.37 -17.83 16.55
CA ASN A 165 -4.26 -18.92 17.52
C ASN A 165 -4.95 -20.20 17.04
N LEU A 166 -4.56 -21.34 17.62
CA LEU A 166 -5.30 -22.59 17.47
C LEU A 166 -6.53 -22.62 18.38
N GLY A 167 -7.54 -23.38 17.95
CA GLY A 167 -8.80 -23.56 18.66
C GLY A 167 -9.88 -22.58 18.22
N GLU A 168 -10.96 -22.56 19.00
CA GLU A 168 -12.13 -21.72 18.75
C GLU A 168 -12.28 -20.66 19.84
N CYS A 169 -13.00 -19.59 19.53
CA CYS A 169 -13.45 -18.60 20.49
C CYS A 169 -14.40 -19.24 21.49
N ALA A 170 -14.25 -18.87 22.77
CA ALA A 170 -15.19 -19.31 23.79
C ALA A 170 -16.61 -18.81 23.44
N PRO A 171 -17.66 -19.62 23.67
CA PRO A 171 -19.02 -19.14 23.54
C PRO A 171 -19.24 -17.98 24.52
N PRO A 172 -20.09 -17.00 24.19
CA PRO A 172 -20.45 -15.94 25.13
C PRO A 172 -21.04 -16.62 26.39
N THR A 173 -20.38 -16.41 27.53
CA THR A 173 -20.93 -16.84 28.82
C THR A 173 -22.20 -16.04 29.08
N ALA A 174 -23.33 -16.74 29.17
CA ALA A 174 -24.65 -16.16 29.42
C ALA A 174 -24.77 -15.52 30.81
#